data_AF-A0A1X0U8W7-F1
#
_entry.id   AF-A0A1X0U8W7-F1
#
_cell.length_a   1.000
_cell.length_b   1.000
_cell.length_c   1.000
_cell.angle_alpha   90.00
_cell.angle_beta   90.00
_cell.angle_gamma   90.00
#
_symmetry.space_group_name_H-M   'P 1'
#
loop_
_entity.id
_entity.type
_entity.pdbx_description
1 polymer ?
#
loop_
_entity_poly.entity_id
_entity_poly.type
_entity_poly.pdbx_seq_one_letter_code
_entity_poly.pdbx_strand_id
1 'polypeptide(L)'
;MNTRDPRTVIAPTLIDPFARASMRPLRMHPRRDPEGHPGGGGDGGNEPNDQGGNNPDPAAEWSSTFEGLTPTEVKTKLENSRKWETRSKDNFDDAEKYRAFKKQFDGAGEGQAPDPEKLAGELTAAQREARETKVELAVLRKAGKDVDGSRLLDSRSFIASLADLDPSDAEFGSKVAAAIKAATEADPSLGAGPKGPRPNPQQGSPSQGRETSLSAGRERYQAKHGAKSK
;
A
#
# COMPACT_ATOMS: atom_id res chain seq x y z
N MET A 1 -41.95 -25.49 31.65
CA MET A 1 -41.62 -24.42 32.63
C MET A 1 -40.32 -23.77 32.21
N ASN A 2 -40.37 -22.57 31.66
CA ASN A 2 -39.21 -21.68 31.54
C ASN A 2 -39.74 -20.25 31.57
N THR A 3 -39.55 -19.60 32.71
CA THR A 3 -39.90 -18.21 32.99
C THR A 3 -38.71 -17.32 32.64
N ARG A 4 -38.92 -16.32 31.78
CA ARG A 4 -38.06 -15.14 31.69
C ARG A 4 -38.96 -13.90 31.76
N ASP A 5 -38.62 -13.03 32.70
CA ASP A 5 -39.32 -11.80 33.03
C ASP A 5 -39.21 -10.70 31.94
N PRO A 6 -40.13 -9.71 31.96
CA PRO A 6 -40.31 -8.68 30.94
C PRO A 6 -39.64 -7.34 31.29
N ARG A 7 -39.28 -6.54 30.28
CA ARG A 7 -38.94 -5.08 30.29
C ARG A 7 -38.15 -4.78 29.00
N THR A 8 -38.38 -3.76 28.15
CA THR A 8 -39.17 -2.53 28.21
C THR A 8 -39.30 -2.02 26.75
N VAL A 9 -40.45 -1.46 26.43
CA VAL A 9 -40.79 -0.76 25.19
C VAL A 9 -39.98 0.53 25.07
N ILE A 10 -39.21 0.70 23.99
CA ILE A 10 -38.81 2.03 23.48
C ILE A 10 -38.86 1.96 21.95
N ALA A 11 -39.94 2.47 21.38
CA ALA A 11 -39.94 2.93 20.00
C ALA A 11 -39.29 4.32 19.94
N PRO A 12 -38.59 4.63 18.85
CA PRO A 12 -38.90 5.89 18.18
C PRO A 12 -39.07 5.72 16.67
N THR A 13 -40.28 6.04 16.25
CA THR A 13 -40.68 6.78 15.04
C THR A 13 -39.62 6.99 13.93
N LEU A 14 -39.91 6.41 12.77
CA LEU A 14 -39.59 6.93 11.44
C LEU A 14 -40.03 8.42 11.29
N ILE A 15 -39.43 9.15 10.32
CA ILE A 15 -39.71 10.55 9.85
C ILE A 15 -38.73 11.58 10.50
N ASP A 16 -37.84 12.35 9.85
CA ASP A 16 -37.60 12.79 8.46
C ASP A 16 -36.15 13.36 8.36
N PRO A 17 -35.28 12.94 7.41
CA PRO A 17 -33.91 13.44 7.30
C PRO A 17 -33.77 14.80 6.58
N PHE A 18 -34.84 15.45 6.14
CA PHE A 18 -34.76 16.70 5.36
C PHE A 18 -35.15 17.99 6.11
N ALA A 19 -35.44 17.95 7.40
CA ALA A 19 -35.87 19.13 8.14
C ALA A 19 -34.75 19.82 8.97
N ARG A 20 -34.13 20.83 8.33
CA ARG A 20 -33.65 22.10 8.91
C ARG A 20 -32.41 22.08 9.85
N ALA A 21 -31.30 22.63 9.38
CA ALA A 21 -30.95 24.05 9.58
C ALA A 21 -29.46 24.31 9.25
N SER A 22 -29.26 25.12 8.22
CA SER A 22 -28.14 26.06 8.01
C SER A 22 -26.98 26.04 9.03
N MET A 23 -25.84 25.47 8.62
CA MET A 23 -24.53 25.87 9.14
C MET A 23 -23.66 26.37 7.99
N ARG A 24 -23.56 27.70 7.89
CA ARG A 24 -22.61 28.39 6.99
C ARG A 24 -21.19 28.16 7.52
N PRO A 25 -20.24 27.63 6.74
CA PRO A 25 -18.83 27.75 7.12
C PRO A 25 -18.40 29.21 6.96
N LEU A 26 -17.89 29.81 8.04
CA LEU A 26 -17.21 31.09 8.01
C LEU A 26 -16.08 31.04 6.96
N ARG A 27 -16.18 31.89 5.94
CA ARG A 27 -15.05 32.24 5.06
C ARG A 27 -14.03 33.02 5.89
N MET A 28 -13.12 32.31 6.56
CA MET A 28 -11.83 32.86 6.94
C MET A 28 -10.98 32.96 5.66
N HIS A 29 -11.00 34.11 5.01
CA HIS A 29 -10.00 34.44 3.99
C HIS A 29 -8.69 34.81 4.71
N PRO A 30 -7.55 34.13 4.47
CA PRO A 30 -6.26 34.71 4.80
C PRO A 30 -6.03 35.92 3.88
N ARG A 31 -6.24 37.13 4.40
CA ARG A 31 -5.74 38.37 3.79
C ARG A 31 -4.23 38.44 4.01
N ARG A 32 -3.44 38.17 2.97
CA ARG A 32 -2.16 38.87 2.73
C ARG A 32 -1.62 38.55 1.32
N ASP A 33 -2.17 39.22 0.30
CA ASP A 33 -1.40 39.46 -0.92
C ASP A 33 -0.63 40.79 -0.78
N PRO A 34 0.62 40.88 -1.25
CA PRO A 34 1.52 42.03 -1.07
C PRO A 34 1.33 43.17 -2.08
N GLU A 35 0.35 43.10 -2.99
CA GLU A 35 0.11 44.17 -3.96
C GLU A 35 -0.90 45.19 -3.41
N GLY A 36 -0.40 46.42 -3.23
CA GLY A 36 -1.03 47.48 -2.45
C GLY A 36 -2.31 48.05 -3.06
N HIS A 37 -3.34 48.16 -2.22
CA HIS A 37 -4.44 49.10 -2.41
C HIS A 37 -4.09 50.45 -1.78
N PRO A 38 -4.18 51.57 -2.51
CA PRO A 38 -3.92 52.90 -1.98
C PRO A 38 -5.12 53.48 -1.22
N GLY A 39 -4.90 53.87 0.04
CA GLY A 39 -5.50 55.07 0.64
C GLY A 39 -6.81 54.93 1.43
N GLY A 40 -6.73 55.29 2.73
CA GLY A 40 -7.84 55.60 3.65
C GLY A 40 -7.82 54.66 4.86
N GLY A 41 -7.25 54.99 6.03
CA GLY A 41 -7.16 56.27 6.71
C GLY A 41 -8.40 56.47 7.58
N GLY A 42 -8.30 56.28 8.91
CA GLY A 42 -9.32 56.75 9.85
C GLY A 42 -9.61 55.84 11.04
N ASP A 43 -9.17 56.30 12.20
CA ASP A 43 -9.45 55.84 13.56
C ASP A 43 -10.95 55.84 13.95
N GLY A 44 -11.29 54.98 14.91
CA GLY A 44 -12.22 55.28 16.01
C GLY A 44 -13.72 55.18 15.76
N GLY A 45 -14.42 54.48 16.68
CA GLY A 45 -15.83 54.72 16.95
C GLY A 45 -16.70 53.48 17.08
N ASN A 46 -16.74 52.91 18.27
CA ASN A 46 -17.79 51.97 18.69
C ASN A 46 -19.02 52.79 19.12
N GLU A 47 -20.10 52.79 18.34
CA GLU A 47 -21.45 53.12 18.81
C GLU A 47 -22.51 52.31 18.02
N PRO A 48 -23.60 51.86 18.68
CA PRO A 48 -24.53 50.89 18.13
C PRO A 48 -25.63 51.61 17.34
N ASN A 49 -25.75 51.31 16.04
CA ASN A 49 -26.92 51.72 15.28
C ASN A 49 -27.76 50.51 14.91
N ASP A 50 -28.84 50.35 15.67
CA ASP A 50 -30.05 49.62 15.33
C ASP A 50 -30.66 50.25 14.07
N GLN A 51 -30.39 49.67 12.90
CA GLN A 51 -31.24 49.81 11.72
C GLN A 51 -31.50 48.43 11.15
N GLY A 52 -32.74 47.98 11.36
CA GLY A 52 -33.27 46.77 10.78
C GLY A 52 -33.20 46.76 9.26
N GLY A 53 -33.05 45.55 8.72
CA GLY A 53 -33.62 45.16 7.44
C GLY A 53 -33.09 45.87 6.22
N ASN A 54 -31.85 45.61 5.85
CA ASN A 54 -31.49 45.55 4.43
C ASN A 54 -30.64 44.30 4.21
N ASN A 55 -31.32 43.15 4.16
CA ASN A 55 -30.75 42.00 3.48
C ASN A 55 -30.79 42.42 2.00
N PRO A 56 -29.66 42.71 1.36
CA PRO A 56 -29.68 43.24 0.01
C PRO A 56 -30.45 42.28 -0.88
N ASP A 57 -31.42 42.80 -1.63
CA ASP A 57 -32.09 42.00 -2.65
C ASP A 57 -30.98 41.50 -3.60
N PRO A 58 -30.76 40.18 -3.73
CA PRO A 58 -29.72 39.68 -4.62
C PRO A 58 -29.93 40.18 -6.05
N ALA A 59 -31.17 40.48 -6.46
CA ALA A 59 -31.43 41.08 -7.77
C ALA A 59 -30.88 42.52 -7.88
N ALA A 60 -30.88 43.30 -6.80
CA ALA A 60 -30.34 44.66 -6.76
C ALA A 60 -28.80 44.70 -6.76
N GLU A 61 -28.15 43.71 -6.13
CA GLU A 61 -26.68 43.56 -6.22
C GLU A 61 -26.24 43.07 -7.60
N TRP A 62 -27.03 42.20 -8.22
CA TRP A 62 -26.75 41.73 -9.58
C TRP A 62 -26.94 42.83 -10.62
N SER A 63 -27.97 43.67 -10.51
CA SER A 63 -28.21 44.76 -11.45
C SER A 63 -27.10 45.82 -11.44
N SER A 64 -26.63 46.22 -10.26
CA SER A 64 -25.52 47.17 -10.10
C SER A 64 -24.17 46.64 -10.62
N THR A 65 -23.96 45.32 -10.64
CA THR A 65 -22.75 44.69 -11.19
C THR A 65 -22.61 44.85 -12.71
N PHE A 66 -23.72 45.07 -13.41
CA PHE A 66 -23.78 45.24 -14.86
C PHE A 66 -24.22 46.64 -15.32
N GLU A 67 -24.40 47.57 -14.38
CA GLU A 67 -24.80 48.94 -14.67
C GLU A 67 -23.73 49.64 -15.52
N GLY A 68 -24.16 50.32 -16.59
CA GLY A 68 -23.26 51.02 -17.53
C GLY A 68 -22.55 50.11 -18.55
N LEU A 69 -22.78 48.80 -18.55
CA LEU A 69 -22.21 47.88 -19.52
C LEU A 69 -23.13 47.68 -20.73
N THR A 70 -22.50 47.55 -21.89
CA THR A 70 -23.18 47.13 -23.12
C THR A 70 -23.58 45.65 -23.04
N PRO A 71 -24.62 45.21 -23.80
CA PRO A 71 -25.00 43.80 -23.85
C PRO A 71 -23.86 42.85 -24.23
N THR A 72 -22.91 43.31 -25.03
CA THR A 72 -21.70 42.57 -25.42
C THR A 72 -20.75 42.36 -24.23
N GLU A 73 -20.54 43.38 -23.40
CA GLU A 73 -19.65 43.28 -22.23
C GLU A 73 -20.26 42.41 -21.13
N VAL A 74 -21.58 42.47 -20.94
CA VAL A 74 -22.30 41.57 -20.02
C VAL A 74 -22.13 40.12 -20.45
N LYS A 75 -22.27 39.83 -21.75
CA LYS A 75 -22.06 38.49 -22.31
C LYS A 75 -20.63 38.00 -22.06
N THR A 76 -19.63 38.82 -22.33
CA THR A 76 -18.21 38.48 -22.08
C THR A 76 -17.93 38.23 -20.59
N LYS A 77 -18.47 39.04 -19.68
CA LYS A 77 -18.32 38.82 -18.23
C LYS A 77 -18.96 37.49 -17.79
N LEU A 78 -20.14 37.16 -18.31
CA LEU A 78 -20.81 35.90 -17.99
C LEU A 78 -20.06 34.68 -18.54
N GLU A 79 -19.54 34.75 -19.77
CA GLU A 79 -18.71 33.71 -20.37
C GLU A 79 -17.39 33.51 -19.60
N ASN A 80 -16.74 34.61 -19.19
CA ASN A 80 -15.56 34.54 -18.34
C ASN A 80 -15.87 33.91 -16.98
N SER A 81 -16.99 34.28 -16.34
CA SER A 81 -17.42 33.68 -15.07
C SER A 81 -17.63 32.17 -15.22
N ARG A 82 -18.31 31.74 -16.29
CA ARG A 82 -18.52 30.31 -16.57
C ARG A 82 -17.21 29.58 -16.81
N LYS A 83 -16.27 30.19 -17.54
CA LYS A 83 -14.93 29.63 -17.77
C LYS A 83 -14.16 29.43 -16.47
N TRP A 84 -14.21 30.39 -15.55
CA TRP A 84 -13.57 30.28 -14.24
C TRP A 84 -14.26 29.25 -13.34
N GLU A 85 -15.58 29.13 -13.41
CA GLU A 85 -16.33 28.12 -12.69
C GLU A 85 -15.98 26.70 -13.16
N THR A 86 -15.95 26.47 -14.49
CA THR A 86 -15.51 25.20 -15.07
C THR A 86 -14.07 24.89 -14.66
N ARG A 87 -13.15 25.85 -14.82
CA ARG A 87 -11.75 25.66 -14.42
C ARG A 87 -11.60 25.40 -12.92
N SER A 88 -12.42 26.02 -12.07
CA SER A 88 -12.40 25.78 -10.63
C SER A 88 -12.88 24.37 -10.28
N LYS A 89 -13.89 23.85 -11.00
CA LYS A 89 -14.38 22.48 -10.81
C LYS A 89 -13.33 21.47 -11.24
N ASP A 90 -12.74 21.66 -12.42
CA ASP A 90 -11.67 20.79 -12.93
C ASP A 90 -10.44 20.80 -11.99
N ASN A 91 -10.03 21.98 -11.54
CA ASN A 91 -8.92 22.12 -10.60
C ASN A 91 -9.24 21.56 -9.20
N PHE A 92 -10.51 21.49 -8.80
CA PHE A 92 -10.90 20.99 -7.48
C PHE A 92 -10.65 19.49 -7.38
N ASP A 93 -11.07 18.73 -8.39
CA ASP A 93 -10.84 17.28 -8.45
C ASP A 93 -9.35 16.94 -8.47
N ASP A 94 -8.57 17.69 -9.24
CA ASP A 94 -7.12 17.51 -9.30
C ASP A 94 -6.43 17.92 -7.98
N ALA A 95 -6.91 18.99 -7.34
CA ALA A 95 -6.41 19.40 -6.03
C ALA A 95 -6.75 18.37 -4.94
N GLU A 96 -7.91 17.72 -4.97
CA GLU A 96 -8.25 16.64 -4.04
C GLU A 96 -7.38 15.42 -4.24
N LYS A 97 -7.18 14.98 -5.49
CA LYS A 97 -6.26 13.87 -5.81
C LYS A 97 -4.83 14.18 -5.37
N TYR A 98 -4.35 15.39 -5.63
CA TYR A 98 -3.03 15.82 -5.21
C TYR A 98 -2.90 15.87 -3.69
N ARG A 99 -3.91 16.35 -2.97
CA ARG A 99 -3.95 16.35 -1.50
C ARG A 99 -3.98 14.93 -0.92
N ALA A 100 -4.75 14.03 -1.52
CA ALA A 100 -4.82 12.63 -1.10
C ALA A 100 -3.48 11.92 -1.31
N PHE A 101 -2.87 12.10 -2.50
CA PHE A 101 -1.53 11.61 -2.80
C PHE A 101 -0.50 12.17 -1.82
N LYS A 102 -0.46 13.49 -1.64
CA LYS A 102 0.45 14.14 -0.71
C LYS A 102 0.30 13.62 0.73
N LYS A 103 -0.93 13.40 1.21
CA LYS A 103 -1.19 12.82 2.54
C LYS A 103 -0.67 11.39 2.69
N GLN A 104 -0.61 10.61 1.61
CA GLN A 104 -0.04 9.27 1.63
C GLN A 104 1.49 9.29 1.82
N PHE A 105 2.16 10.33 1.30
CA PHE A 105 3.61 10.50 1.44
C PHE A 105 3.98 11.28 2.70
N ASP A 106 3.27 12.34 3.05
CA ASP A 106 3.59 13.19 4.21
C ASP A 106 3.28 12.55 5.58
N GLY A 107 2.92 11.26 5.62
CA GLY A 107 2.62 10.54 6.85
C GLY A 107 1.30 10.99 7.46
N ALA A 108 0.23 10.23 7.21
CA ALA A 108 -1.01 10.36 7.97
C ALA A 108 -0.78 9.89 9.42
N GLY A 109 -0.19 10.75 10.26
CA GLY A 109 0.01 10.57 11.70
C GLY A 109 1.48 10.65 12.11
N GLU A 110 1.90 11.81 12.65
CA GLU A 110 3.10 12.00 13.48
C GLU A 110 4.41 11.28 13.04
N GLY A 111 4.65 11.17 11.74
CA GLY A 111 5.84 10.52 11.19
C GLY A 111 6.46 11.39 10.11
N GLN A 112 7.76 11.65 10.25
CA GLN A 112 8.61 12.28 9.25
C GLN A 112 8.26 11.79 7.83
N ALA A 113 8.01 12.72 6.90
CA ALA A 113 7.87 12.38 5.48
C ALA A 113 9.06 11.49 5.04
N PRO A 114 8.81 10.42 4.27
CA PRO A 114 9.84 9.49 3.87
C PRO A 114 10.89 10.25 3.05
N ASP A 115 12.13 10.09 3.45
CA ASP A 115 13.28 10.71 2.81
C ASP A 115 13.37 10.19 1.36
N PRO A 116 13.29 11.08 0.35
CA PRO A 116 13.29 10.66 -1.05
C PRO A 116 14.57 9.92 -1.44
N GLU A 117 15.70 10.23 -0.81
CA GLU A 117 16.96 9.53 -1.06
C GLU A 117 16.92 8.11 -0.50
N LYS A 118 16.31 7.91 0.68
CA LYS A 118 16.09 6.57 1.24
C LYS A 118 15.13 5.75 0.41
N LEU A 119 14.04 6.35 -0.08
CA LEU A 119 13.11 5.67 -0.99
C LEU A 119 13.78 5.24 -2.30
N ALA A 120 14.65 6.08 -2.86
CA ALA A 120 15.41 5.71 -4.06
C ALA A 120 16.38 4.55 -3.79
N GLY A 121 17.05 4.56 -2.64
CA GLY A 121 17.91 3.47 -2.18
C GLY A 121 17.14 2.15 -1.98
N GLU A 122 16.01 2.21 -1.27
CA GLU A 122 15.13 1.07 -1.02
C GLU A 122 14.54 0.50 -2.32
N LEU A 123 14.13 1.36 -3.26
CA LEU A 123 13.64 0.94 -4.57
C LEU A 123 14.72 0.21 -5.36
N THR A 124 15.95 0.74 -5.37
CA THR A 124 17.08 0.12 -6.06
C THR A 124 17.42 -1.24 -5.45
N ALA A 125 17.42 -1.34 -4.11
CA ALA A 125 17.65 -2.59 -3.39
C ALA A 125 16.55 -3.62 -3.69
N ALA A 126 15.27 -3.22 -3.64
CA ALA A 126 14.14 -4.09 -3.93
C ALA A 126 14.13 -4.57 -5.40
N GLN A 127 14.48 -3.70 -6.35
CA GLN A 127 14.63 -4.08 -7.75
C GLN A 127 15.74 -5.12 -7.95
N ARG A 128 16.86 -4.94 -7.25
CA ARG A 128 17.98 -5.88 -7.28
C ARG A 128 17.58 -7.24 -6.69
N GLU A 129 16.93 -7.26 -5.53
CA GLU A 129 16.45 -8.50 -4.90
C GLU A 129 15.42 -9.22 -5.78
N ALA A 130 14.48 -8.47 -6.38
CA ALA A 130 13.50 -9.02 -7.29
C ALA A 130 14.15 -9.63 -8.54
N ARG A 131 15.21 -8.98 -9.07
CA ARG A 131 16.00 -9.52 -10.17
C ARG A 131 16.72 -10.81 -9.77
N GLU A 132 17.46 -10.79 -8.66
CA GLU A 132 18.20 -11.96 -8.15
C GLU A 132 17.26 -13.16 -7.95
N THR A 133 16.11 -12.94 -7.30
CA THR A 133 15.09 -13.97 -7.07
C THR A 133 14.52 -14.54 -8.38
N LYS A 134 14.23 -13.68 -9.37
CA LYS A 134 13.74 -14.14 -10.69
C LYS A 134 14.77 -14.99 -11.41
N VAL A 135 16.04 -14.60 -11.35
CA VAL A 135 17.15 -15.37 -11.95
C VAL A 135 17.30 -16.72 -11.26
N GLU A 136 17.34 -16.73 -9.93
CA GLU A 136 17.43 -17.96 -9.13
C GLU A 136 16.28 -18.92 -9.45
N LEU A 137 15.03 -18.44 -9.44
CA LEU A 137 13.87 -19.27 -9.78
C LEU A 137 13.95 -19.81 -11.20
N ALA A 138 14.46 -19.03 -12.16
CA ALA A 138 14.62 -19.49 -13.53
C ALA A 138 15.70 -20.58 -13.62
N VAL A 139 16.84 -20.41 -12.94
CA VAL A 139 17.90 -21.42 -12.87
C VAL A 139 17.36 -22.71 -12.26
N LEU A 140 16.69 -22.65 -11.11
CA LEU A 140 16.13 -23.83 -10.44
C LEU A 140 15.06 -24.54 -11.28
N ARG A 141 14.24 -23.79 -12.02
CA ARG A 141 13.22 -24.35 -12.93
C ARG A 141 13.81 -24.95 -14.20
N LYS A 142 14.93 -24.42 -14.69
CA LYS A 142 15.60 -24.86 -15.91
C LYS A 142 16.65 -25.93 -15.66
N ALA A 143 17.19 -26.02 -14.45
CA ALA A 143 18.02 -27.13 -14.02
C ALA A 143 17.21 -28.43 -14.13
N GLY A 144 17.59 -29.28 -15.09
CA GLY A 144 16.99 -30.59 -15.27
C GLY A 144 17.30 -31.53 -14.09
N LYS A 145 16.81 -32.76 -14.15
CA LYS A 145 17.07 -33.77 -13.10
C LYS A 145 18.56 -34.12 -12.94
N ASP A 146 19.32 -33.90 -14.01
CA ASP A 146 20.73 -34.27 -14.14
C ASP A 146 21.69 -33.12 -13.80
N VAL A 147 21.16 -31.97 -13.39
CA VAL A 147 21.93 -30.76 -13.05
C VAL A 147 21.59 -30.33 -11.63
N ASP A 148 22.61 -30.05 -10.81
CA ASP A 148 22.40 -29.54 -9.46
C ASP A 148 22.24 -28.01 -9.49
N GLY A 149 20.98 -27.56 -9.47
CA GLY A 149 20.63 -26.14 -9.47
C GLY A 149 21.20 -25.36 -8.28
N SER A 150 21.31 -25.97 -7.10
CA SER A 150 21.87 -25.31 -5.92
C SER A 150 23.38 -25.10 -6.08
N ARG A 151 24.07 -26.11 -6.63
CA ARG A 151 25.51 -26.01 -6.90
C ARG A 151 25.83 -25.01 -8.01
N LEU A 152 24.95 -24.86 -9.00
CA LEU A 152 25.07 -23.81 -10.02
C LEU A 152 25.01 -22.41 -9.41
N LEU A 153 24.07 -22.18 -8.49
CA LEU A 153 23.90 -20.87 -7.83
C LEU A 153 25.09 -20.50 -6.91
N ASP A 154 25.79 -21.50 -6.39
CA ASP A 154 27.03 -21.30 -5.61
C ASP A 154 28.26 -21.02 -6.50
N SER A 155 28.18 -21.32 -7.80
CA SER A 155 29.28 -21.12 -8.74
C SER A 155 29.42 -19.66 -9.17
N ARG A 156 30.51 -19.01 -8.74
CA ARG A 156 30.82 -17.61 -9.11
C ARG A 156 30.97 -17.39 -10.61
N SER A 157 31.51 -18.37 -11.34
CA SER A 157 31.69 -18.25 -12.81
C SER A 157 30.35 -18.33 -13.53
N PHE A 158 29.42 -19.17 -13.05
CA PHE A 158 28.07 -19.23 -13.59
C PHE A 158 27.29 -17.96 -13.30
N ILE A 159 27.31 -17.45 -12.06
CA ILE A 159 26.66 -16.17 -11.70
C ILE A 159 27.19 -15.01 -12.55
N ALA A 160 28.49 -14.97 -12.82
CA ALA A 160 29.08 -13.98 -13.72
C ALA A 160 28.52 -14.07 -15.15
N SER A 161 28.25 -15.27 -15.66
CA SER A 161 27.63 -15.46 -16.99
C SER A 161 26.18 -14.97 -17.07
N LEU A 162 25.49 -14.85 -15.93
CA LEU A 162 24.12 -14.37 -15.84
C LEU A 162 24.02 -12.86 -15.58
N ALA A 163 25.14 -12.19 -15.32
CA ALA A 163 25.18 -10.78 -14.91
C ALA A 163 24.48 -9.84 -15.91
N ASP A 164 24.63 -10.12 -17.21
CA ASP A 164 24.09 -9.29 -18.29
C ASP A 164 22.69 -9.71 -18.77
N LEU A 165 22.08 -10.74 -18.16
CA LEU A 165 20.75 -11.20 -18.54
C LEU A 165 19.66 -10.35 -17.90
N ASP A 166 18.70 -9.90 -18.71
CA ASP A 166 17.49 -9.25 -18.23
C ASP A 166 16.37 -10.29 -18.00
N PRO A 167 15.85 -10.44 -16.77
CA PRO A 167 14.71 -11.33 -16.49
C PRO A 167 13.40 -10.93 -17.17
N SER A 168 13.31 -9.72 -17.73
CA SER A 168 12.14 -9.22 -18.46
C SER A 168 12.20 -9.53 -19.97
N ASP A 169 13.33 -10.00 -20.47
CA ASP A 169 13.52 -10.39 -21.87
C ASP A 169 12.70 -11.65 -22.19
N ALA A 170 12.02 -11.66 -23.35
CA ALA A 170 11.27 -12.82 -23.83
C ALA A 170 12.16 -14.06 -24.00
N GLU A 171 13.43 -13.86 -24.38
CA GLU A 171 14.42 -14.93 -24.57
C GLU A 171 15.18 -15.30 -23.30
N PHE A 172 14.85 -14.70 -22.16
CA PHE A 172 15.54 -14.94 -20.89
C PHE A 172 15.63 -16.43 -20.54
N GLY A 173 14.50 -17.15 -20.63
CA GLY A 173 14.44 -18.58 -20.31
C GLY A 173 15.31 -19.45 -21.23
N SER A 174 15.46 -19.07 -22.50
CA SER A 174 16.32 -19.73 -23.48
C SER A 174 17.80 -19.48 -23.17
N LYS A 175 18.15 -18.23 -22.86
CA LYS A 175 19.51 -17.82 -22.51
C LYS A 175 20.00 -18.48 -21.22
N VAL A 176 19.14 -18.58 -20.20
CA VAL A 176 19.44 -19.31 -18.95
C VAL A 176 19.70 -20.79 -19.22
N ALA A 177 18.89 -21.45 -20.05
CA ALA A 177 19.10 -22.86 -20.38
C ALA A 177 20.44 -23.08 -21.14
N ALA A 178 20.78 -22.18 -22.05
CA ALA A 178 22.07 -22.21 -22.75
C ALA A 178 23.25 -22.00 -21.80
N ALA A 179 23.14 -21.05 -20.87
CA ALA A 179 24.17 -20.81 -19.85
C ALA A 179 24.35 -22.02 -18.93
N ILE A 180 23.27 -22.67 -18.50
CA ILE A 180 23.33 -23.90 -17.70
C ILE A 180 24.08 -24.99 -18.46
N LYS A 181 23.74 -25.21 -19.74
CA LYS A 181 24.40 -26.21 -20.58
C LYS A 181 25.91 -25.93 -20.70
N ALA A 182 26.28 -24.69 -21.04
CA ALA A 182 27.67 -24.28 -21.15
C ALA A 182 28.43 -24.45 -19.83
N ALA A 183 27.81 -24.11 -18.70
CA ALA A 183 28.41 -24.30 -17.38
C ALA A 183 28.65 -25.79 -17.07
N THR A 184 27.68 -26.67 -17.37
CA THR A 184 27.84 -28.11 -17.15
C THR A 184 28.86 -28.76 -18.09
N GLU A 185 29.04 -28.21 -19.30
CA GLU A 185 30.09 -28.65 -20.23
C GLU A 185 31.48 -28.23 -19.75
N ALA A 186 31.61 -27.02 -19.19
CA ALA A 186 32.87 -26.51 -18.64
C ALA A 186 33.25 -27.16 -17.30
N ASP A 187 32.27 -27.43 -16.44
CA ASP A 187 32.46 -28.11 -15.16
C ASP A 187 31.44 -29.24 -14.99
N PRO A 188 31.82 -30.48 -15.34
CA PRO A 188 30.97 -31.66 -15.16
C PRO A 188 30.57 -31.93 -13.71
N SER A 189 31.29 -31.36 -12.71
CA SER A 189 30.94 -31.52 -11.29
C SER A 189 29.64 -30.82 -10.90
N LEU A 190 29.11 -29.94 -11.77
CA LEU A 190 27.81 -29.28 -11.62
C LEU A 190 26.63 -30.20 -11.99
N GLY A 191 26.90 -31.40 -12.52
CA GLY A 191 25.90 -32.43 -12.69
C GLY A 191 25.33 -32.91 -11.35
N ALA A 192 24.09 -33.41 -11.36
CA ALA A 192 23.48 -34.01 -10.19
C ALA A 192 24.26 -35.28 -9.82
N GLY A 193 24.98 -35.24 -8.70
CA GLY A 193 25.59 -36.42 -8.11
C GLY A 193 24.55 -37.51 -7.80
N PRO A 194 24.95 -38.78 -7.60
CA PRO A 194 24.01 -39.85 -7.30
C PRO A 194 23.21 -39.49 -6.05
N LYS A 195 21.91 -39.22 -6.23
CA LYS A 195 20.97 -39.07 -5.11
C LYS A 195 20.95 -40.40 -4.38
N GLY A 196 21.38 -40.40 -3.12
CA GLY A 196 21.37 -41.58 -2.27
C GLY A 196 19.99 -42.25 -2.28
N PRO A 197 19.91 -43.56 -1.96
CA PRO A 197 18.65 -44.29 -1.96
C PRO A 197 17.60 -43.51 -1.16
N ARG A 198 16.42 -43.33 -1.74
CA ARG A 198 15.28 -42.76 -1.02
C ARG A 198 15.08 -43.58 0.26
N PRO A 199 14.91 -42.95 1.44
CA PRO A 199 14.60 -43.67 2.67
C PRO A 199 13.42 -44.59 2.42
N ASN A 200 13.58 -45.87 2.75
CA ASN A 200 12.52 -46.85 2.54
C ASN A 200 11.30 -46.44 3.38
N PRO A 201 10.11 -46.17 2.78
CA PRO A 201 8.92 -45.82 3.56
C PRO A 201 8.48 -46.93 4.52
N GLN A 202 8.93 -48.18 4.31
CA GLN A 202 8.72 -49.30 5.25
C GLN A 202 9.61 -49.21 6.51
N GLN A 203 10.72 -48.47 6.47
CA GLN A 203 11.55 -48.19 7.63
C GLN A 203 11.06 -46.87 8.24
N GLY A 204 10.05 -46.98 9.12
CA GLY A 204 9.42 -45.81 9.76
C GLY A 204 10.43 -44.79 10.31
N SER A 205 10.04 -43.52 10.31
CA SER A 205 10.83 -42.42 10.86
C SER A 205 11.39 -42.76 12.24
N PRO A 206 12.72 -42.68 12.47
CA PRO A 206 13.32 -43.01 13.78
C PRO A 206 12.99 -41.99 14.89
N SER A 207 12.05 -41.07 14.66
CA SER A 207 11.74 -39.96 15.55
C SER A 207 10.50 -40.17 16.44
N GLN A 208 9.74 -41.25 16.29
CA GLN A 208 8.53 -41.46 17.10
C GLN A 208 8.52 -42.90 17.65
N GLY A 209 8.82 -43.07 18.95
CA GLY A 209 8.59 -44.35 19.63
C GLY A 209 9.73 -44.92 20.50
N ARG A 210 10.65 -44.10 21.03
CA ARG A 210 11.47 -44.52 22.18
C ARG A 210 11.02 -43.78 23.44
N GLU A 211 9.98 -44.30 24.07
CA GLU A 211 9.75 -44.06 25.49
C GLU A 211 10.88 -44.76 26.27
N THR A 212 11.95 -44.01 26.52
CA THR A 212 13.02 -44.40 27.44
C THR A 212 12.54 -44.16 28.87
N SER A 213 11.52 -44.89 29.31
CA SER A 213 11.18 -44.95 30.74
C SER A 213 11.96 -46.07 31.39
N LEU A 214 12.65 -45.75 32.49
CA LEU A 214 13.36 -46.72 33.33
C LEU A 214 12.43 -47.85 33.81
N SER A 215 11.11 -47.63 33.82
CA SER A 215 10.08 -48.63 34.10
C SER A 215 10.04 -49.76 33.05
N ALA A 216 10.07 -49.44 31.75
CA ALA A 216 10.09 -50.44 30.68
C ALA A 216 11.40 -51.26 30.64
N GLY A 217 12.50 -50.68 31.13
CA GLY A 217 13.76 -51.39 31.36
C GLY A 217 13.67 -52.38 32.53
N ARG A 218 13.02 -51.98 33.63
CA ARG A 218 12.89 -52.77 34.86
C ARG A 218 11.99 -53.98 34.69
N GLU A 219 10.88 -53.85 33.96
CA GLU A 219 9.98 -54.97 33.65
C GLU A 219 10.65 -56.05 32.81
N ARG A 220 11.46 -55.66 31.81
CA ARG A 220 12.22 -56.63 31.00
C ARG A 220 13.28 -57.37 31.81
N TYR A 221 13.93 -56.70 32.76
CA TYR A 221 14.93 -57.33 33.62
C TYR A 221 14.28 -58.32 34.61
N GLN A 222 13.13 -57.96 35.20
CA GLN A 222 12.40 -58.84 36.10
C GLN A 222 11.80 -60.05 35.38
N ALA A 223 11.27 -59.90 34.17
CA ALA A 223 10.76 -61.01 33.37
C ALA A 223 11.87 -62.01 32.98
N LYS A 224 13.10 -61.53 32.79
CA LYS A 224 14.24 -62.36 32.39
C LYS A 224 14.96 -63.04 33.57
N HIS A 225 14.93 -62.43 34.75
CA HIS A 225 15.70 -62.91 35.91
C HIS A 225 14.85 -63.35 37.12
N GLY A 226 13.52 -63.19 37.08
CA GLY A 226 12.62 -63.58 38.17
C GLY A 226 12.22 -65.06 38.22
N ALA A 227 12.50 -65.85 37.17
CA ALA A 227 12.14 -67.26 37.12
C ALA A 227 13.32 -68.16 37.52
N LYS A 228 13.72 -68.13 38.80
CA LYS A 228 14.44 -69.22 39.51
C LYS A 228 14.62 -68.88 40.99
N SER A 229 13.66 -69.29 41.81
CA SER A 229 13.89 -69.68 43.21
C SER A 229 12.64 -70.40 43.72
N LYS A 230 12.85 -71.67 44.08
CA LYS A 230 12.06 -72.63 44.88
C LYS A 230 10.70 -72.18 45.42
#